data_AF-A0A8T5Q032-F1
#
_entry.id   AF-A0A8T5Q032-F1
#
_cell.length_a   1.000
_cell.length_b   1.000
_cell.length_c   1.000
_cell.angle_alpha   90.00
_cell.angle_beta   90.00
_cell.angle_gamma   90.00
#
_symmetry.space_group_name_H-M   'P 1'
#
loop_
_entity.id
_entity.type
_entity.pdbx_description
1 polymer ?
#
loop_
_entity_poly.entity_id
_entity_poly.type
_entity_poly.pdbx_seq_one_letter_code
_entity_poly.pdbx_strand_id
1 'polypeptide(L)'
;MIDKNCRHYPCHKDIEDCRWCFCPIYPCFNGTTKGKLIRRSDNKSLVWSCINCTWPHRKENSERLKGYGLNSISGLYNKKIELLNMRVRDSGNPERAIEVLKKIKGIDNFLLLNAEQKNKILELERKEERRTGRINLGVREAIYRKNTVCCSHDDSFREPPMAVVIGVNKREIVGEQNNDGFRFYGQNKEMEGYVLPGLPFPELDKAGKNVVSSSPCYESDAYLREMIKIGDDEATLLLGFD
;
A
#
# COMPACT_ATOMS: atom_id res chain seq x y z
N MET A 1 -15.83 -1.07 -19.53
CA MET A 1 -16.17 0.03 -20.44
C MET A 1 -17.11 0.99 -19.73
N ILE A 2 -16.88 2.29 -19.90
CA ILE A 2 -17.71 3.35 -19.34
C ILE A 2 -18.79 3.70 -20.36
N ASP A 3 -20.05 3.69 -19.93
CA ASP A 3 -21.18 4.17 -20.74
C ASP A 3 -21.37 5.68 -20.51
N LYS A 4 -20.98 6.48 -21.51
CA LYS A 4 -21.10 7.95 -21.48
C LYS A 4 -22.54 8.44 -21.71
N ASN A 5 -23.44 7.58 -22.18
CA ASN A 5 -24.85 7.91 -22.42
C ASN A 5 -25.73 7.61 -21.21
N CYS A 6 -25.18 7.01 -20.15
CA CYS A 6 -25.90 6.74 -18.92
C CYS A 6 -26.35 8.04 -18.24
N ARG A 7 -27.62 8.11 -17.83
CA ARG A 7 -28.19 9.26 -17.10
C ARG A 7 -27.47 9.64 -15.81
N HIS A 8 -26.66 8.73 -15.28
CA HIS A 8 -25.89 8.90 -14.05
C HIS A 8 -24.42 9.28 -14.33
N TYR A 9 -24.03 9.46 -15.60
CA TYR A 9 -22.68 9.88 -15.96
C TYR A 9 -22.46 11.38 -15.67
N PRO A 10 -21.33 11.79 -15.06
CA PRO A 10 -20.25 10.95 -14.53
C PRO A 10 -20.64 10.28 -13.20
N CYS A 11 -20.60 8.95 -13.15
CA CYS A 11 -21.09 8.19 -11.99
C CYS A 11 -20.01 7.97 -10.91
N HIS A 12 -18.77 7.70 -11.31
CA HIS A 12 -17.62 7.56 -10.40
C HIS A 12 -16.38 8.25 -10.99
N LYS A 13 -15.51 8.74 -10.11
CA LYS A 13 -14.17 9.21 -10.48
C LYS A 13 -13.20 8.02 -10.53
N ASP A 14 -12.23 8.07 -11.44
CA ASP A 14 -11.12 7.12 -11.54
C ASP A 14 -11.52 5.64 -11.72
N ILE A 15 -12.57 5.40 -12.52
CA ILE A 15 -13.03 4.05 -12.89
C ILE A 15 -12.70 3.70 -14.34
N GLU A 16 -12.64 2.40 -14.64
CA GLU A 16 -12.40 1.87 -15.99
C GLU A 16 -13.65 1.17 -16.56
N ASP A 17 -14.60 0.81 -15.69
CA ASP A 17 -15.76 0.00 -16.00
C ASP A 17 -16.97 0.31 -15.12
N CYS A 18 -18.13 0.57 -15.72
CA CYS A 18 -19.37 0.86 -14.99
C CYS A 18 -20.44 -0.25 -15.08
N ARG A 19 -20.11 -1.46 -15.57
CA ARG A 19 -21.09 -2.57 -15.66
C ARG A 19 -21.67 -2.95 -14.30
N TRP A 20 -20.88 -2.82 -13.24
CA TRP A 20 -21.25 -3.18 -11.88
C TRP A 20 -21.49 -1.94 -11.00
N CYS A 21 -22.28 -0.97 -11.49
CA CYS A 21 -22.71 0.22 -10.72
C CYS A 21 -23.28 -0.14 -9.33
N PHE A 22 -23.96 -1.29 -9.23
CA PHE A 22 -24.26 -1.92 -7.96
C PHE A 22 -23.28 -3.07 -7.73
N CYS A 23 -22.62 -3.05 -6.58
CA CYS A 23 -21.64 -4.07 -6.24
C CYS A 23 -22.36 -5.42 -6.06
N PRO A 24 -22.01 -6.47 -6.85
CA PRO A 24 -22.69 -7.76 -6.79
C PRO A 24 -22.49 -8.49 -5.44
N ILE A 25 -21.46 -8.11 -4.69
CA ILE A 25 -21.14 -8.69 -3.37
C ILE A 25 -21.52 -7.77 -2.21
N TYR A 26 -22.42 -6.82 -2.43
CA TYR A 26 -22.93 -5.97 -1.36
C TYR A 26 -23.90 -6.74 -0.43
N PRO A 27 -23.88 -6.50 0.89
CA PRO A 27 -22.80 -5.88 1.63
C PRO A 27 -21.62 -6.86 1.73
N CYS A 28 -20.40 -6.35 1.54
CA CYS A 28 -19.20 -7.15 1.67
C CYS A 28 -18.54 -7.00 3.05
N PHE A 29 -18.95 -5.99 3.83
CA PHE A 29 -18.34 -5.58 5.10
C PHE A 29 -16.81 -5.42 5.05
N ASN A 30 -16.29 -5.18 3.85
CA ASN A 30 -14.87 -5.11 3.63
C ASN A 30 -14.36 -3.65 3.63
N GLY A 31 -13.76 -3.25 4.75
CA GLY A 31 -13.12 -1.94 4.88
C GLY A 31 -11.94 -1.72 3.94
N THR A 32 -11.44 -2.79 3.30
CA THR A 32 -10.22 -2.73 2.49
C THR A 32 -10.26 -1.79 1.31
N THR A 33 -11.45 -1.54 0.82
CA THR A 33 -11.75 -0.88 -0.44
C THR A 33 -12.54 0.39 -0.15
N LYS A 34 -12.26 1.03 0.98
CA LYS A 34 -12.93 2.25 1.46
C LYS A 34 -14.42 2.04 1.81
N GLY A 35 -14.82 0.79 2.02
CA GLY A 35 -16.15 0.45 2.53
C GLY A 35 -16.28 0.80 4.01
N LYS A 36 -17.44 1.30 4.44
CA LYS A 36 -17.65 1.72 5.85
C LYS A 36 -19.11 1.60 6.26
N LEU A 37 -19.36 1.35 7.55
CA LEU A 37 -20.69 1.57 8.12
C LEU A 37 -20.94 3.08 8.20
N ILE A 38 -22.07 3.53 7.66
CA ILE A 38 -22.53 4.92 7.77
C ILE A 38 -23.89 4.94 8.44
N ARG A 39 -24.17 6.02 9.16
CA ARG A 39 -25.49 6.25 9.74
C ARG A 39 -26.45 6.75 8.67
N ARG A 40 -27.66 6.19 8.62
CA ARG A 40 -28.72 6.67 7.74
C ARG A 40 -29.21 8.04 8.19
N SER A 41 -29.85 8.77 7.27
CA SER A 41 -30.42 10.10 7.52
C SER A 41 -31.46 10.12 8.65
N ASP A 42 -32.07 8.96 8.93
CA ASP A 42 -33.02 8.78 10.04
C ASP A 42 -32.38 8.71 11.44
N ASN A 43 -31.04 8.68 11.54
CA ASN A 43 -30.25 8.48 12.76
C ASN A 43 -30.58 7.22 13.58
N LYS A 44 -31.44 6.33 13.08
CA LYS A 44 -31.92 5.13 13.79
C LYS A 44 -31.23 3.86 13.32
N SER A 45 -30.62 3.87 12.14
CA SER A 45 -30.02 2.66 11.56
C SER A 45 -28.65 2.91 10.91
N LEU A 46 -27.84 1.84 10.86
CA LEU A 46 -26.57 1.79 10.14
C LEU A 46 -26.77 1.09 8.79
N VAL A 47 -26.02 1.54 7.78
CA VAL A 47 -25.95 0.89 6.47
C VAL A 47 -24.50 0.76 6.03
N TRP A 48 -24.16 -0.35 5.40
CA TRP A 48 -22.84 -0.50 4.78
C TRP A 48 -22.74 0.40 3.55
N SER A 49 -21.64 1.12 3.36
CA SER A 49 -21.43 1.98 2.21
C SER A 49 -20.19 1.54 1.44
N CYS A 50 -20.39 1.21 0.16
CA CYS A 50 -19.32 0.94 -0.80
C CYS A 50 -19.09 2.12 -1.77
N ILE A 51 -19.62 3.32 -1.49
CA ILE A 51 -19.64 4.43 -2.46
C ILE A 51 -18.24 4.86 -2.94
N ASN A 52 -17.21 4.61 -2.13
CA ASN A 52 -15.81 4.92 -2.45
C ASN A 52 -15.01 3.70 -2.96
N CYS A 53 -15.67 2.57 -3.20
CA CYS A 53 -15.02 1.34 -3.62
C CYS A 53 -14.89 1.28 -5.15
N THR A 54 -13.67 1.26 -5.67
CA THR A 54 -13.41 1.11 -7.12
C THR A 54 -13.18 -0.34 -7.55
N TRP A 55 -13.16 -1.32 -6.63
CA TRP A 55 -12.82 -2.72 -6.95
C TRP A 55 -13.66 -3.34 -8.07
N PRO A 56 -15.01 -3.28 -8.10
CA PRO A 56 -15.78 -3.86 -9.20
C PRO A 56 -15.71 -3.04 -10.49
N HIS A 57 -15.11 -1.85 -10.43
CA HIS A 57 -15.00 -0.88 -11.51
C HIS A 57 -13.65 -0.91 -12.24
N ARG A 58 -12.73 -1.76 -11.79
CA ARG A 58 -11.49 -2.07 -12.51
C ARG A 58 -11.83 -3.02 -13.65
N LYS A 59 -11.26 -2.81 -14.84
CA LYS A 59 -11.59 -3.57 -16.05
C LYS A 59 -11.45 -5.08 -15.82
N GLU A 60 -10.33 -5.49 -15.24
CA GLU A 60 -10.02 -6.90 -14.94
C GLU A 60 -11.05 -7.54 -14.01
N ASN A 61 -11.37 -6.90 -12.88
CA ASN A 61 -12.34 -7.41 -11.92
C ASN A 61 -13.75 -7.46 -12.54
N SER A 62 -14.09 -6.46 -13.36
CA SER A 62 -15.37 -6.41 -14.06
C SER A 62 -15.53 -7.57 -15.06
N GLU A 63 -14.46 -7.93 -15.79
CA GLU A 63 -14.46 -9.12 -16.66
C GLU A 63 -14.50 -10.43 -15.85
N ARG A 64 -13.74 -10.52 -14.75
CA ARG A 64 -13.78 -11.69 -13.86
C ARG A 64 -15.20 -11.91 -13.32
N LEU A 65 -15.84 -10.85 -12.82
CA LEU A 65 -17.23 -10.87 -12.36
C LEU A 65 -18.21 -11.34 -13.44
N LYS A 66 -18.00 -10.94 -14.70
CA LYS A 66 -18.79 -11.45 -15.84
C LYS A 66 -18.64 -12.95 -16.01
N GLY A 67 -17.43 -13.49 -15.85
CA GLY A 67 -17.13 -14.93 -15.90
C GLY A 67 -17.86 -15.76 -14.85
N TYR A 68 -18.29 -15.15 -13.74
CA TYR A 68 -19.10 -15.82 -12.71
C TYR A 68 -20.58 -16.01 -13.08
N GLY A 69 -21.05 -15.50 -14.22
CA GLY A 69 -22.43 -15.73 -14.66
C GLY A 69 -23.47 -15.21 -13.67
N LEU A 70 -23.27 -13.99 -13.17
CA LEU A 70 -24.09 -13.33 -12.12
C LEU A 70 -25.46 -12.85 -12.63
N ASN A 71 -26.10 -13.63 -13.49
CA ASN A 71 -27.33 -13.28 -14.19
C ASN A 71 -28.60 -13.54 -13.35
N SER A 72 -28.47 -14.09 -12.14
CA SER A 72 -29.59 -14.32 -11.23
C SER A 72 -29.19 -14.07 -9.77
N ILE A 73 -30.18 -13.67 -8.95
CA ILE A 73 -30.01 -13.45 -7.50
C ILE A 73 -29.53 -14.74 -6.80
N SER A 74 -29.99 -15.91 -7.24
CA SER A 74 -29.54 -17.21 -6.72
C SER A 74 -28.07 -17.47 -7.06
N GLY A 75 -27.62 -17.14 -8.28
CA GLY A 75 -26.22 -17.23 -8.69
C GLY A 75 -25.30 -16.33 -7.86
N LEU A 76 -25.76 -15.12 -7.51
CA LEU A 76 -25.07 -14.19 -6.61
C LEU A 76 -24.90 -14.76 -5.20
N TYR A 77 -25.94 -15.38 -4.64
CA TYR A 77 -25.90 -15.93 -3.28
C TYR A 77 -24.96 -17.15 -3.20
N ASN A 78 -25.08 -18.08 -4.15
CA ASN A 78 -24.30 -19.31 -4.19
C ASN A 78 -22.80 -19.06 -4.43
N LYS A 79 -22.46 -17.98 -5.14
CA LYS A 79 -21.07 -17.58 -5.42
C LYS A 79 -20.54 -16.51 -4.47
N LYS A 80 -21.34 -16.05 -3.50
CA LYS A 80 -20.98 -14.93 -2.63
C LYS A 80 -19.68 -15.19 -1.86
N ILE A 81 -19.52 -16.38 -1.29
CA ILE A 81 -18.31 -16.76 -0.55
C ILE A 81 -17.10 -16.79 -1.49
N GLU A 82 -17.25 -17.37 -2.68
CA GLU A 82 -16.17 -17.44 -3.68
C GLU A 82 -15.73 -16.04 -4.14
N LEU A 83 -16.70 -15.16 -4.41
CA LEU A 83 -16.45 -13.77 -4.81
C LEU A 83 -15.85 -12.93 -3.67
N LEU A 84 -16.24 -13.19 -2.41
CA LEU A 84 -15.60 -12.58 -1.23
C LEU A 84 -14.16 -13.08 -1.09
N ASN A 85 -13.91 -14.37 -1.27
CA ASN A 85 -12.56 -14.96 -1.22
C ASN A 85 -11.67 -14.48 -2.36
N MET A 86 -12.23 -14.30 -3.56
CA MET A 86 -11.55 -13.67 -4.69
C MET A 86 -11.10 -12.26 -4.33
N ARG A 87 -12.01 -11.46 -3.76
CA ARG A 87 -11.71 -10.09 -3.35
C ARG A 87 -10.70 -9.98 -2.21
N VAL A 88 -10.74 -10.89 -1.25
CA VAL A 88 -9.75 -10.97 -0.16
C VAL A 88 -8.36 -11.34 -0.71
N ARG A 89 -8.29 -12.19 -1.73
CA ARG A 89 -7.04 -12.52 -2.43
C ARG A 89 -6.49 -11.34 -3.23
N ASP A 90 -7.36 -10.58 -3.90
CA ASP A 90 -6.95 -9.44 -4.73
C ASP A 90 -6.46 -8.23 -3.93
N SER A 91 -6.85 -8.07 -2.65
CA SER A 91 -6.42 -6.92 -1.86
C SER A 91 -4.95 -6.95 -1.44
N GLY A 92 -4.31 -8.13 -1.47
CA GLY A 92 -2.89 -8.30 -1.18
C GLY A 92 -2.25 -9.30 -2.13
N ASN A 93 -2.57 -9.19 -3.42
CA ASN A 93 -1.95 -10.03 -4.45
C ASN A 93 -0.58 -9.45 -4.81
N PRO A 94 0.53 -10.15 -4.54
CA PRO A 94 1.86 -9.62 -4.79
C PRO A 94 2.19 -9.47 -6.28
N GLU A 95 1.67 -10.35 -7.15
CA GLU A 95 1.89 -10.24 -8.59
C GLU A 95 1.30 -8.94 -9.16
N ARG A 96 0.10 -8.57 -8.72
CA ARG A 96 -0.57 -7.32 -9.10
C ARG A 96 0.19 -6.09 -8.61
N ALA A 97 0.72 -6.13 -7.38
CA ALA A 97 1.54 -5.05 -6.86
C ALA A 97 2.78 -4.85 -7.74
N ILE A 98 3.46 -5.94 -8.10
CA ILE A 98 4.61 -5.91 -9.01
C ILE A 98 4.22 -5.37 -10.40
N GLU A 99 3.06 -5.72 -10.96
CA GLU A 99 2.58 -5.17 -12.24
C GLU A 99 2.36 -3.65 -12.22
N VAL A 100 1.97 -3.10 -11.07
CA VAL A 100 1.84 -1.65 -10.89
C VAL A 100 3.23 -1.01 -10.74
N LEU A 101 4.12 -1.62 -9.93
CA LEU A 101 5.47 -1.12 -9.73
C LEU A 101 6.28 -1.05 -11.03
N LYS A 102 6.15 -2.05 -11.90
CA LYS A 102 6.78 -2.09 -13.23
C LYS A 102 6.45 -0.90 -14.15
N LYS A 103 5.40 -0.13 -13.83
CA LYS A 103 4.97 1.03 -14.62
C LYS A 103 5.50 2.35 -14.05
N ILE A 104 6.19 2.31 -12.92
CA ILE A 104 6.72 3.48 -12.24
C ILE A 104 8.14 3.71 -12.76
N LYS A 105 8.40 4.93 -13.23
CA LYS A 105 9.74 5.32 -13.70
C LYS A 105 10.75 5.21 -12.56
N GLY A 106 11.90 4.61 -12.86
CA GLY A 106 13.00 4.44 -11.90
C GLY A 106 12.78 3.33 -10.88
N ILE A 107 11.83 2.41 -11.10
CA ILE A 107 11.60 1.23 -10.26
C ILE A 107 11.76 -0.04 -11.09
N ASP A 108 12.63 -0.95 -10.67
CA ASP A 108 12.84 -2.24 -11.32
C ASP A 108 13.21 -3.35 -10.31
N ASN A 109 13.54 -4.56 -10.78
CA ASN A 109 14.06 -5.72 -10.05
C ASN A 109 13.24 -6.08 -8.80
N PHE A 110 12.32 -7.03 -8.92
CA PHE A 110 11.34 -7.33 -7.87
C PHE A 110 11.61 -8.65 -7.17
N LEU A 111 11.59 -8.63 -5.83
CA LEU A 111 11.68 -9.81 -4.99
C LEU A 111 10.55 -9.80 -3.96
N LEU A 112 9.66 -10.80 -4.03
CA LEU A 112 8.70 -11.05 -2.97
C LEU A 112 9.43 -11.73 -1.79
N LEU A 113 9.46 -11.06 -0.64
CA LEU A 113 10.22 -11.54 0.52
C LEU A 113 9.51 -12.70 1.23
N ASN A 114 10.26 -13.77 1.47
CA ASN A 114 9.84 -14.88 2.32
C ASN A 114 10.12 -14.59 3.81
N ALA A 115 9.68 -15.49 4.69
CA ALA A 115 9.82 -15.31 6.14
C ALA A 115 11.28 -15.26 6.62
N GLU A 116 12.17 -16.02 6.00
CA GLU A 116 13.60 -16.05 6.35
C GLU A 116 14.28 -14.72 6.01
N GLN A 117 14.06 -14.21 4.81
CA GLN A 117 14.55 -12.90 4.36
C GLN A 117 14.02 -11.77 5.25
N LYS A 118 12.72 -11.81 5.58
CA LYS A 118 12.10 -10.85 6.50
C LYS A 118 12.76 -10.85 7.88
N ASN A 119 13.01 -12.03 8.44
CA ASN A 119 13.68 -12.17 9.72
C ASN A 119 15.12 -11.65 9.67
N LYS A 120 15.83 -11.91 8.56
CA LYS A 120 17.20 -11.43 8.38
C LYS A 120 17.27 -9.90 8.32
N ILE A 121 16.37 -9.27 7.56
CA ILE A 121 16.27 -7.80 7.50
C ILE A 121 15.99 -7.22 8.89
N LEU A 122 15.05 -7.79 9.65
CA LEU A 122 14.75 -7.33 11.01
C LEU A 122 15.96 -7.45 11.96
N GLU A 123 16.80 -8.47 11.80
CA GLU A 123 18.04 -8.62 12.56
C GLU A 123 19.04 -7.49 12.25
N LEU A 124 19.24 -7.20 10.96
CA LEU A 124 20.16 -6.17 10.48
C LEU A 124 19.68 -4.76 10.86
N GLU A 125 18.39 -4.46 10.70
CA GLU A 125 17.80 -3.20 11.17
C GLU A 125 18.01 -3.04 12.68
N ARG A 126 17.72 -4.06 13.48
CA ARG A 126 17.91 -3.99 14.96
C ARG A 126 19.37 -3.75 15.35
N LYS A 127 20.32 -4.30 14.60
CA LYS A 127 21.75 -4.06 14.82
C LYS A 127 22.10 -2.61 14.53
N GLU A 128 21.59 -2.05 13.44
CA GLU A 128 21.78 -0.64 13.08
C GLU A 128 21.12 0.31 14.08
N GLU A 129 19.90 0.00 14.52
CA GLU A 129 19.17 0.76 15.53
C GLU A 129 19.95 0.84 16.85
N ARG A 130 20.54 -0.28 17.29
CA ARG A 130 21.41 -0.30 18.50
C ARG A 130 22.69 0.51 18.31
N ARG A 131 23.24 0.55 17.09
CA ARG A 131 24.49 1.26 16.77
C ARG A 131 24.29 2.76 16.66
N THR A 132 23.17 3.19 16.09
CA THR A 132 22.95 4.59 15.69
C THR A 132 21.90 5.31 16.52
N GLY A 133 21.05 4.57 17.25
CA GLY A 133 19.87 5.11 17.93
C GLY A 133 18.76 5.55 16.95
N ARG A 134 18.90 5.29 15.64
CA ARG A 134 17.90 5.63 14.63
C ARG A 134 16.95 4.46 14.43
N ILE A 135 15.66 4.66 14.67
CA ILE A 135 14.63 3.62 14.58
C ILE A 135 13.96 3.65 13.21
N ASN A 136 14.10 2.57 12.44
CA ASN A 136 13.47 2.45 11.12
C ASN A 136 12.06 1.82 11.24
N LEU A 137 11.11 2.62 11.72
CA LEU A 137 9.71 2.18 11.86
C LEU A 137 9.10 1.79 10.52
N GLY A 138 9.46 2.49 9.44
CA GLY A 138 8.97 2.19 8.10
C GLY A 138 9.32 0.78 7.63
N VAL A 139 10.57 0.34 7.82
CA VAL A 139 10.97 -1.04 7.45
C VAL A 139 10.27 -2.06 8.33
N ARG A 140 10.21 -1.84 9.65
CA ARG A 140 9.49 -2.74 10.56
C ARG A 140 8.04 -2.91 10.11
N GLU A 141 7.35 -1.81 9.86
CA GLU A 141 5.97 -1.82 9.41
C GLU A 141 5.82 -2.56 8.08
N ALA A 142 6.71 -2.31 7.11
CA ALA A 142 6.70 -2.97 5.81
C ALA A 142 6.90 -4.49 5.90
N ILE A 143 7.83 -4.94 6.75
CA ILE A 143 8.15 -6.37 6.95
C ILE A 143 6.99 -7.11 7.62
N TYR A 144 6.33 -6.47 8.60
CA TYR A 144 5.20 -7.07 9.31
C TYR A 144 3.92 -7.20 8.48
N ARG A 145 3.88 -6.61 7.27
CA ARG A 145 2.74 -6.79 6.36
C ARG A 145 2.69 -8.20 5.81
N LYS A 146 1.50 -8.61 5.39
CA LYS A 146 1.29 -9.94 4.81
C LYS A 146 2.24 -10.18 3.63
N ASN A 147 2.31 -9.22 2.72
CA ASN A 147 3.24 -9.25 1.59
C ASN A 147 4.25 -8.12 1.73
N THR A 148 5.51 -8.41 1.40
CA THR A 148 6.54 -7.39 1.30
C THR A 148 7.33 -7.63 0.03
N VAL A 149 7.34 -6.64 -0.85
CA VAL A 149 8.15 -6.66 -2.07
C VAL A 149 9.37 -5.77 -1.84
N CYS A 150 10.55 -6.30 -2.10
CA CYS A 150 11.74 -5.51 -2.33
C CYS A 150 11.79 -5.15 -3.82
N CYS A 151 12.09 -3.89 -4.13
CA CYS A 151 12.43 -3.46 -5.48
C CYS A 151 13.70 -2.61 -5.47
N SER A 152 14.35 -2.50 -6.63
CA SER A 152 15.38 -1.50 -6.86
C SER A 152 14.78 -0.16 -7.31
N HIS A 153 15.49 0.92 -7.06
CA HIS A 153 15.22 2.22 -7.65
C HIS A 153 16.50 2.98 -8.02
N ASP A 154 16.40 3.83 -9.03
CA ASP A 154 17.47 4.72 -9.50
C ASP A 154 17.23 6.19 -9.12
N ASP A 155 18.07 7.10 -9.62
CA ASP A 155 17.98 8.55 -9.41
C ASP A 155 16.80 9.21 -10.16
N SER A 156 16.17 8.48 -11.07
CA SER A 156 14.99 8.93 -11.81
C SER A 156 13.68 8.64 -11.07
N PHE A 157 13.74 7.86 -9.98
CA PHE A 157 12.63 7.66 -9.07
C PHE A 157 12.31 8.95 -8.32
N ARG A 158 11.01 9.20 -8.12
CA ARG A 158 10.55 10.45 -7.52
C ARG A 158 11.05 10.63 -6.08
N GLU A 159 11.22 11.88 -5.69
CA GLU A 159 11.46 12.26 -4.29
C GLU A 159 10.31 11.77 -3.36
N PRO A 160 10.62 11.50 -2.08
CA PRO A 160 9.62 11.11 -1.10
C PRO A 160 8.61 12.24 -0.87
N PRO A 161 7.32 11.91 -0.62
CA PRO A 161 6.27 12.90 -0.46
C PRO A 161 6.34 13.69 0.87
N MET A 162 7.22 13.28 1.79
CA MET A 162 7.44 13.88 3.10
C MET A 162 8.83 13.52 3.64
N ALA A 163 9.25 14.15 4.74
CA ALA A 163 10.55 13.91 5.33
C ALA A 163 10.76 12.44 5.74
N VAL A 164 11.93 11.92 5.38
CA VAL A 164 12.35 10.53 5.62
C VAL A 164 12.99 10.32 7.00
N VAL A 165 13.39 11.40 7.67
CA VAL A 165 13.99 11.34 9.00
C VAL A 165 13.31 12.37 9.89
N ILE A 166 12.75 11.89 11.00
CA ILE A 166 12.04 12.69 11.99
C ILE A 166 12.84 12.67 13.29
N GLY A 167 13.15 13.84 13.86
CA GLY A 167 13.74 13.92 15.18
C GLY A 167 12.67 13.87 16.26
N VAL A 168 12.94 13.12 17.32
CA VAL A 168 12.02 12.94 18.44
C VAL A 168 12.70 13.23 19.78
N ASN A 169 11.92 13.76 20.72
CA ASN A 169 12.29 13.91 22.12
C ASN A 169 11.11 13.38 22.94
N LYS A 170 11.32 12.31 23.71
CA LYS A 170 10.27 11.57 24.43
C LYS A 170 9.13 11.11 23.51
N ARG A 171 8.03 11.86 23.46
CA ARG A 171 6.84 11.59 22.64
C ARG A 171 6.51 12.72 21.66
N GLU A 172 7.38 13.72 21.55
CA GLU A 172 7.18 14.90 20.73
C GLU A 172 8.08 14.85 19.49
N ILE A 173 7.51 15.30 18.36
CA ILE A 173 8.27 15.51 17.13
C ILE A 173 8.93 16.89 17.24
N VAL A 174 10.26 16.91 17.20
CA VAL A 174 11.05 18.14 17.40
C VAL A 174 11.66 18.66 16.11
N GLY A 175 11.56 17.93 15.00
CA GLY A 175 12.06 18.38 13.72
C GLY A 175 12.04 17.30 12.65
N GLU A 176 12.49 17.68 11.47
CA GLU A 176 12.62 16.81 10.31
C GLU A 176 13.92 17.08 9.55
N GLN A 177 14.44 16.07 8.86
CA GLN A 177 15.56 16.24 7.95
C GLN A 177 15.05 16.33 6.51
N ASN A 178 15.45 17.41 5.83
CA ASN A 178 15.25 17.62 4.40
C ASN A 178 16.62 17.72 3.71
N ASN A 179 16.64 17.96 2.40
CA ASN A 179 17.87 18.07 1.61
C ASN A 179 18.80 19.20 2.10
N ASP A 180 18.24 20.26 2.71
CA ASP A 180 19.00 21.40 3.25
C ASP A 180 19.53 21.17 4.69
N GLY A 181 19.33 19.96 5.23
CA GLY A 181 19.73 19.59 6.59
C GLY A 181 18.56 19.42 7.56
N PHE A 182 18.89 19.38 8.85
CA PHE A 182 17.91 19.14 9.91
C PHE A 182 17.23 20.44 10.36
N ARG A 183 15.89 20.49 10.26
CA ARG A 183 15.06 21.62 10.66
C ARG A 183 14.30 21.28 11.94
N PHE A 184 14.60 22.02 13.01
CA PHE A 184 13.84 21.93 14.26
C PHE A 184 12.48 22.64 14.17
N TYR A 185 11.49 22.10 14.85
CA TYR A 185 10.20 22.71 15.10
C TYR A 185 10.21 23.47 16.42
N GLY A 186 9.81 24.74 16.39
CA GLY A 186 9.78 25.57 17.59
C GLY A 186 11.16 25.94 18.13
N GLN A 187 11.21 26.35 19.39
CA GLN A 187 12.44 26.83 20.05
C GLN A 187 13.24 25.73 20.76
N ASN A 188 12.59 24.60 21.10
CA ASN A 188 13.27 23.48 21.76
C ASN A 188 14.10 22.70 20.72
N LYS A 189 15.42 22.67 20.93
CA LYS A 189 16.37 21.95 20.06
C LYS A 189 16.89 20.66 20.68
N GLU A 190 16.35 20.23 21.81
CA GLU A 190 16.71 18.95 22.42
C GLU A 190 16.09 17.78 21.64
N MET A 191 16.92 16.78 21.31
CA MET A 191 16.54 15.59 20.56
C MET A 191 17.18 14.37 21.20
N GLU A 192 16.38 13.31 21.41
CA GLU A 192 16.83 12.06 22.03
C GLU A 192 17.04 10.94 21.02
N GLY A 193 16.49 11.07 19.81
CA GLY A 193 16.70 10.09 18.74
C GLY A 193 16.06 10.49 17.41
N TYR A 194 16.23 9.60 16.42
CA TYR A 194 15.64 9.75 15.10
C TYR A 194 14.72 8.57 14.79
N VAL A 195 13.65 8.84 14.07
CA VAL A 195 12.72 7.86 13.55
C VAL A 195 12.65 8.02 12.03
N LEU A 196 12.79 6.92 11.31
CA LEU A 196 12.48 6.86 9.88
C LEU A 196 11.06 6.30 9.75
N PRO A 197 10.07 7.15 9.41
CA PRO A 197 8.68 6.71 9.29
C PRO A 197 8.47 5.87 8.04
N GLY A 198 7.43 5.06 8.05
CA GLY A 198 6.90 4.48 6.83
C GLY A 198 6.27 5.56 5.96
N LEU A 199 6.59 5.55 4.66
CA LEU A 199 6.02 6.47 3.71
C LEU A 199 4.83 5.83 2.97
N PRO A 200 3.77 6.59 2.66
CA PRO A 200 2.72 6.09 1.80
C PRO A 200 3.25 5.88 0.39
N PHE A 201 2.70 4.89 -0.30
CA PHE A 201 3.00 4.62 -1.70
C PHE A 201 1.72 4.61 -2.54
N PRO A 202 1.15 5.80 -2.86
CA PRO A 202 -0.20 5.94 -3.41
C PRO A 202 -0.44 5.19 -4.71
N GLU A 203 0.62 4.99 -5.52
CA GLU A 203 0.56 4.23 -6.75
C GLU A 203 0.07 2.79 -6.50
N LEU A 204 0.44 2.22 -5.36
CA LEU A 204 0.06 0.87 -4.94
C LEU A 204 -1.27 0.79 -4.19
N ASP A 205 -1.94 1.89 -3.85
CA ASP A 205 -3.28 1.86 -3.23
C ASP A 205 -4.31 1.11 -4.10
N LYS A 206 -4.03 0.99 -5.40
CA LYS A 206 -4.84 0.21 -6.34
C LYS A 206 -4.53 -1.29 -6.31
N ALA A 207 -3.39 -1.72 -5.81
CA ALA A 207 -2.95 -3.12 -5.84
C ALA A 207 -2.81 -3.76 -4.44
N GLY A 208 -2.64 -2.95 -3.41
CA GLY A 208 -2.48 -3.37 -2.03
C GLY A 208 -3.21 -2.43 -1.09
N LYS A 209 -3.25 -2.79 0.19
CA LYS A 209 -3.76 -1.90 1.22
C LYS A 209 -2.71 -1.56 2.26
N ASN A 210 -3.04 -0.52 3.02
CA ASN A 210 -2.23 -0.03 4.11
C ASN A 210 -0.80 0.26 3.59
N VAL A 211 -0.61 0.56 2.31
CA VAL A 211 0.71 0.39 1.70
C VAL A 211 1.73 1.28 2.38
N VAL A 212 2.84 0.68 2.78
CA VAL A 212 3.97 1.37 3.41
C VAL A 212 5.24 1.07 2.63
N SER A 213 6.02 2.09 2.36
CA SER A 213 7.35 1.98 1.76
C SER A 213 8.41 2.55 2.70
N SER A 214 9.58 1.93 2.73
CA SER A 214 10.74 2.48 3.43
C SER A 214 12.04 1.95 2.84
N SER A 215 13.08 2.79 2.88
CA SER A 215 14.44 2.38 2.53
C SER A 215 15.07 1.62 3.71
N PRO A 216 15.70 0.47 3.47
CA PRO A 216 16.40 -0.28 4.49
C PRO A 216 17.72 0.38 4.91
N CYS A 217 18.27 -0.05 6.04
CA CYS A 217 19.62 0.34 6.44
C CYS A 217 20.67 -0.23 5.49
N TYR A 218 21.90 0.30 5.54
CA TYR A 218 22.98 -0.12 4.63
C TYR A 218 23.24 -1.63 4.61
N GLU A 219 23.28 -2.29 5.77
CA GLU A 219 23.52 -3.75 5.81
C GLU A 219 22.34 -4.55 5.22
N SER A 220 21.10 -4.12 5.50
CA SER A 220 19.89 -4.70 4.91
C SER A 220 19.82 -4.48 3.39
N ASP A 221 20.21 -3.29 2.93
CA ASP A 221 20.31 -2.92 1.51
C ASP A 221 21.34 -3.82 0.81
N ALA A 222 22.56 -3.92 1.33
CA ALA A 222 23.60 -4.79 0.80
C ALA A 222 23.16 -6.26 0.71
N TYR A 223 22.50 -6.78 1.75
CA TYR A 223 21.92 -8.13 1.74
C TYR A 223 20.89 -8.33 0.63
N LEU A 224 20.01 -7.36 0.42
CA LEU A 224 18.98 -7.42 -0.61
C LEU A 224 19.58 -7.31 -2.02
N ARG A 225 20.58 -6.45 -2.22
CA ARG A 225 21.29 -6.27 -3.50
C ARG A 225 21.84 -7.58 -4.06
N GLU A 226 22.40 -8.43 -3.21
CA GLU A 226 22.90 -9.75 -3.62
C GLU A 226 21.79 -10.64 -4.22
N MET A 227 20.55 -10.46 -3.76
CA MET A 227 19.40 -11.25 -4.21
C MET A 227 18.75 -10.71 -5.48
N ILE A 228 18.63 -9.38 -5.59
CA ILE A 228 17.98 -8.73 -6.75
C ILE A 228 18.97 -8.33 -7.85
N LYS A 229 20.28 -8.51 -7.65
CA LYS A 229 21.36 -8.30 -8.62
C LYS A 229 21.32 -6.94 -9.31
N ILE A 230 21.36 -5.89 -8.50
CA ILE A 230 21.23 -4.49 -8.96
C ILE A 230 22.59 -3.80 -9.13
N GLY A 231 22.63 -2.72 -9.91
CA GLY A 231 23.82 -1.91 -10.15
C GLY A 231 24.31 -1.13 -8.92
N ASP A 232 25.51 -0.57 -9.01
CA ASP A 232 26.11 0.25 -7.93
C ASP A 232 25.38 1.60 -7.73
N ASP A 233 24.68 2.07 -8.76
CA ASP A 233 23.93 3.33 -8.82
C ASP A 233 22.46 3.20 -8.38
N GLU A 234 21.99 1.97 -8.12
CA GLU A 234 20.63 1.71 -7.66
C GLU A 234 20.59 1.56 -6.13
N ALA A 235 19.40 1.60 -5.51
CA ALA A 235 19.21 1.27 -4.10
C ALA A 235 17.92 0.46 -3.90
N THR A 236 17.81 -0.25 -2.78
CA THR A 236 16.61 -1.05 -2.49
C THR A 236 15.53 -0.25 -1.76
N LEU A 237 14.28 -0.58 -2.06
CA LEU A 237 13.09 -0.07 -1.41
C LEU A 237 12.20 -1.24 -0.99
N LEU A 238 11.73 -1.23 0.26
CA LEU A 238 10.81 -2.23 0.77
C LEU A 238 9.38 -1.68 0.76
N LEU A 239 8.45 -2.45 0.19
CA LEU A 239 7.02 -2.11 0.12
C LEU A 239 6.18 -3.21 0.78
N GLY A 240 5.56 -2.88 1.92
CA GLY A 240 4.66 -3.76 2.64
C GLY A 240 3.18 -3.46 2.37
N PHE A 241 2.37 -4.49 2.15
CA PHE A 241 0.93 -4.37 1.92
C PHE A 241 0.13 -5.63 2.28
N ASP A 242 -1.17 -5.45 2.53
CA ASP A 242 -2.12 -6.50 2.96
C ASP A 242 -3.28 -6.72 2.00
#